data_AF-A0A915PG51-F1
#
_entry.id   AF-A0A915PG51-F1
#
_cell.length_a   1.000
_cell.length_b   1.000
_cell.length_c   1.000
_cell.angle_alpha   90.00
_cell.angle_beta   90.00
_cell.angle_gamma   90.00
#
_symmetry.space_group_name_H-M   'P 1'
#
loop_
_entity.id
_entity.type
_entity.pdbx_description
1 polymer ?
#
loop_
_entity_poly.entity_id
_entity_poly.type
_entity_poly.pdbx_seq_one_letter_code
_entity_poly.pdbx_strand_id
1 'polypeptide(L)'
;MFDNKAWFLNDQHLASFWNYHRAAVRWVQAHKSARDYAVNGLSDISIPNDMESNFAARTSSNYSLPDVGEDLSSRGADEDIDMSTEMAAFFRQTIEHRKQRDANRSKEAKKNKESRCCKQDHYVMADKIGVYGSEFPSSQMPDTSADRQRKLLKMKKLYGSHTEKILAMETHLDLRFEQNYSQPNAHLWPNIPLKL
;
A
#
# COMPACT_ATOMS: atom_id res chain seq x y z
N MET A 1 -22.20 31.61 21.63
CA MET A 1 -20.86 31.07 21.26
C MET A 1 -21.03 29.60 20.88
N PHE A 2 -21.54 29.28 19.68
CA PHE A 2 -21.88 27.89 19.31
C PHE A 2 -21.57 27.50 17.85
N ASP A 3 -20.59 28.14 17.18
CA ASP A 3 -20.31 27.83 15.75
C ASP A 3 -18.93 27.22 15.46
N ASN A 4 -18.15 26.85 16.49
CA ASN A 4 -16.78 26.35 16.29
C ASN A 4 -16.69 24.81 16.15
N LYS A 5 -17.83 24.09 16.13
CA LYS A 5 -17.89 22.62 16.00
C LYS A 5 -18.26 22.15 14.59
N ALA A 6 -18.79 23.00 13.71
CA ALA A 6 -19.24 22.57 12.37
C ALA A 6 -18.09 22.23 11.39
N TRP A 7 -16.87 22.72 11.63
CA TRP A 7 -15.76 22.59 10.67
C TRP A 7 -15.30 21.13 10.48
N PHE A 8 -15.43 20.27 11.49
CA PHE A 8 -14.99 18.87 11.41
C PHE A 8 -16.06 17.92 10.87
N LEU A 9 -17.34 18.28 10.96
CA LEU A 9 -18.44 17.53 10.35
C LEU A 9 -18.42 17.67 8.82
N ASN A 10 -17.97 18.83 8.35
CA ASN A 10 -17.88 19.17 6.94
C ASN A 10 -16.50 18.89 6.32
N ASP A 11 -15.54 18.34 7.07
CA ASP A 11 -14.22 18.00 6.52
C ASP A 11 -14.30 16.70 5.69
N GLN A 12 -13.91 16.81 4.41
CA GLN A 12 -13.82 15.68 3.50
C GLN A 12 -12.95 14.55 4.04
N HIS A 13 -11.88 14.86 4.79
CA HIS A 13 -10.97 13.87 5.33
C HIS A 13 -11.55 13.06 6.50
N LEU A 14 -12.61 13.55 7.12
CA LEU A 14 -13.30 12.92 8.26
C LEU A 14 -14.65 12.30 7.89
N ALA A 15 -15.14 12.51 6.66
CA ALA A 15 -16.43 11.98 6.20
C ALA A 15 -16.55 10.45 6.43
N SER A 16 -15.52 9.68 6.06
CA SER A 16 -15.50 8.23 6.29
C SER A 16 -15.54 7.87 7.77
N PHE A 17 -14.82 8.60 8.62
CA PHE A 17 -14.82 8.38 10.06
C PHE A 17 -16.23 8.56 10.64
N TRP A 18 -16.91 9.65 10.26
CA TRP A 18 -18.28 9.91 10.73
C TRP A 18 -19.30 8.90 10.21
N ASN A 19 -19.10 8.35 9.02
CA ASN A 19 -19.93 7.25 8.52
C ASN A 19 -19.80 6.00 9.40
N TYR A 20 -18.57 5.63 9.77
CA TYR A 20 -18.33 4.50 10.66
C TYR A 20 -18.82 4.76 12.08
N HIS A 21 -18.63 5.97 12.60
CA HIS A 21 -19.14 6.35 13.91
C HIS A 21 -20.66 6.18 13.97
N ARG A 22 -21.40 6.70 12.99
CA ARG A 22 -22.86 6.53 12.90
C ARG A 22 -23.26 5.05 12.79
N ALA A 23 -22.54 4.26 12.00
CA ALA A 23 -22.80 2.82 11.89
C ALA A 23 -22.59 2.10 13.24
N ALA A 24 -21.52 2.44 13.97
CA ALA A 24 -21.23 1.89 15.29
C ALA A 24 -22.31 2.26 16.32
N VAL A 25 -22.74 3.53 16.35
CA VAL A 25 -23.83 3.98 17.23
C VAL A 25 -25.12 3.20 16.94
N ARG A 26 -25.49 3.05 15.67
CA ARG A 26 -26.66 2.25 15.27
C ARG A 26 -26.53 0.79 15.69
N TRP A 27 -25.35 0.21 15.57
CA TRP A 27 -25.09 -1.16 15.99
C TRP A 27 -25.24 -1.34 17.50
N VAL A 28 -24.70 -0.42 18.29
CA VAL A 28 -24.85 -0.42 19.75
C VAL A 28 -26.31 -0.29 20.15
N GLN A 29 -27.05 0.64 19.52
CA GLN A 29 -28.49 0.82 19.78
C GLN A 29 -29.28 -0.44 19.45
N ALA A 30 -29.05 -1.06 18.29
CA ALA A 30 -29.70 -2.31 17.90
C ALA A 30 -29.42 -3.44 18.90
N HIS A 31 -28.19 -3.54 19.42
CA HIS A 31 -27.82 -4.53 20.43
C HIS A 31 -28.49 -4.28 21.78
N LYS A 32 -28.58 -3.01 22.20
CA LYS A 32 -29.33 -2.63 23.41
C LYS A 32 -30.80 -3.05 23.27
N SER A 33 -31.45 -2.68 22.17
CA SER A 33 -32.85 -3.07 21.92
C SER A 33 -33.05 -4.59 21.85
N ALA A 34 -32.13 -5.33 21.23
CA ALA A 34 -32.21 -6.79 21.17
C ALA A 34 -32.01 -7.44 22.55
N ARG A 35 -31.10 -6.90 23.38
CA ARG A 35 -30.91 -7.34 24.77
C ARG A 35 -32.17 -7.07 25.59
N ASP A 36 -32.74 -5.88 25.48
CA ASP A 36 -33.96 -5.51 26.21
C ASP A 36 -35.13 -6.39 25.79
N TYR A 37 -35.26 -6.67 24.49
CA TYR A 37 -36.26 -7.61 23.98
C TYR A 37 -36.05 -9.03 24.50
N ALA A 38 -34.81 -9.53 24.62
CA ALA A 38 -34.53 -10.85 25.17
C ALA A 38 -34.85 -10.93 26.68
N VAL A 39 -34.47 -9.90 27.45
CA VAL A 39 -34.73 -9.84 28.90
C VAL A 39 -36.23 -9.73 29.19
N ASN A 40 -36.93 -8.86 28.45
CA ASN A 40 -38.38 -8.66 28.62
C ASN A 40 -39.22 -9.74 27.93
N GLY A 41 -38.69 -10.41 26.90
CA GLY A 41 -39.34 -11.54 26.23
C GLY A 41 -39.34 -12.82 27.08
N LEU A 42 -38.42 -12.95 28.05
CA LEU A 42 -38.46 -14.01 29.05
C LEU A 42 -39.53 -13.80 30.12
N SER A 43 -40.02 -12.57 30.35
CA SER A 43 -41.13 -12.32 31.29
C SER A 43 -42.51 -12.68 30.73
N ASP A 44 -42.65 -12.87 29.42
CA ASP A 44 -43.93 -13.25 28.77
C ASP A 44 -44.09 -14.76 28.55
N ILE A 45 -43.07 -15.57 28.88
CA ILE A 45 -43.22 -17.03 28.89
C ILE A 45 -43.93 -17.42 30.18
N SER A 46 -45.26 -17.46 30.11
CA SER A 46 -46.10 -18.20 31.05
C SER A 46 -45.72 -19.67 30.98
N ILE A 47 -44.82 -20.13 31.85
CA ILE A 47 -44.44 -21.53 31.98
C ILE A 47 -45.71 -22.31 32.35
N PRO A 48 -46.16 -23.30 31.55
CA PRO A 48 -47.19 -24.22 32.00
C PRO A 48 -46.61 -25.02 33.17
N ASN A 49 -47.24 -24.91 34.34
CA ASN A 49 -46.93 -25.68 35.53
C ASN A 49 -47.18 -27.17 35.25
N ASP A 50 -46.26 -27.89 34.61
CA ASP A 50 -46.24 -29.35 34.55
C ASP A 50 -44.89 -29.86 34.01
N MET A 51 -43.84 -29.78 34.83
CA MET A 51 -42.89 -30.88 35.03
C MET A 51 -41.76 -30.46 35.99
N GLU A 52 -41.91 -30.91 37.22
CA GLU A 52 -40.86 -30.98 38.22
C GLU A 52 -39.88 -32.10 37.81
N SER A 53 -38.73 -31.77 37.19
CA SER A 53 -37.63 -32.72 37.00
C SER A 53 -36.32 -32.03 36.57
N ASN A 54 -35.48 -31.72 37.56
CA ASN A 54 -34.03 -31.95 37.56
C ASN A 54 -33.21 -31.54 36.30
N PHE A 55 -33.00 -30.24 36.10
CA PHE A 55 -31.81 -29.74 35.41
C PHE A 55 -31.08 -28.68 36.25
N ALA A 56 -30.75 -29.04 37.49
CA ALA A 56 -29.70 -28.37 38.24
C ALA A 56 -28.34 -28.90 37.76
N ALA A 57 -27.76 -28.29 36.72
CA ALA A 57 -26.35 -28.47 36.39
C ALA A 57 -25.76 -27.26 35.65
N ARG A 58 -25.10 -26.41 36.46
CA ARG A 58 -23.82 -25.75 36.17
C ARG A 58 -23.71 -24.88 34.90
N THR A 59 -23.83 -23.56 35.12
CA THR A 59 -22.74 -22.60 34.87
C THR A 59 -22.85 -21.45 35.88
N SER A 60 -22.38 -21.69 37.10
CA SER A 60 -21.97 -20.61 37.99
C SER A 60 -20.63 -20.10 37.47
N SER A 61 -20.67 -18.95 36.81
CA SER A 61 -19.51 -18.12 36.55
C SER A 61 -19.90 -16.69 36.93
N ASN A 62 -19.80 -16.41 38.22
CA ASN A 62 -19.96 -15.07 38.78
C ASN A 62 -18.79 -14.21 38.30
N TYR A 63 -18.96 -13.54 37.15
CA TYR A 63 -18.24 -12.31 36.85
C TYR A 63 -19.26 -11.17 36.94
N SER A 64 -19.45 -10.64 38.14
CA SER A 64 -20.12 -9.35 38.32
C SER A 64 -19.15 -8.27 37.82
N LEU A 65 -19.20 -8.00 36.52
CA LEU A 65 -18.60 -6.81 35.93
C LEU A 65 -19.43 -5.62 36.39
N PRO A 66 -18.83 -4.58 37.02
CA PRO A 66 -19.60 -3.44 37.49
C PRO A 66 -20.23 -2.72 36.29
N ASP A 67 -21.55 -2.72 36.31
CA ASP A 67 -22.48 -2.01 35.45
C ASP A 67 -22.31 -0.51 35.69
N VAL A 68 -21.39 0.12 34.95
CA VAL A 68 -21.40 1.58 34.76
C VAL A 68 -22.35 1.85 33.59
N GLY A 69 -23.64 1.60 33.84
CA GLY A 69 -24.74 2.06 33.01
C GLY A 69 -24.93 3.55 33.24
N GLU A 70 -24.14 4.38 32.55
CA GLU A 70 -24.51 5.78 32.39
C GLU A 70 -25.84 5.83 31.63
N ASP A 71 -26.86 6.33 32.33
CA ASP A 71 -28.19 6.65 31.83
C ASP A 71 -28.11 7.63 30.66
N LEU A 72 -27.90 7.12 29.45
CA LEU A 72 -28.18 7.86 28.22
C LEU A 72 -29.66 7.67 27.91
N SER A 73 -30.47 8.43 28.67
CA SER A 73 -31.90 8.60 28.47
C SER A 73 -32.19 9.06 27.04
N SER A 74 -32.88 8.18 26.32
CA SER A 74 -33.51 8.34 25.02
C SER A 74 -34.01 9.77 24.76
N ARG A 75 -33.31 10.50 23.88
CA ARG A 75 -33.85 11.68 23.20
C ARG A 75 -33.46 11.65 21.73
N GLY A 76 -34.46 11.86 20.87
CA GLY A 76 -34.43 11.53 19.45
C GLY A 76 -33.26 12.10 18.66
N ALA A 77 -32.78 11.26 17.74
CA ALA A 77 -32.09 11.55 16.49
C ALA A 77 -31.90 13.04 16.14
N ASP A 78 -30.92 13.66 16.79
CA ASP A 78 -30.06 14.75 16.32
C ASP A 78 -29.11 15.06 17.50
N GLU A 79 -28.42 14.02 17.97
CA GLU A 79 -27.37 14.17 18.98
C GLU A 79 -26.21 14.91 18.32
N ASP A 80 -26.19 16.22 18.52
CA ASP A 80 -24.99 17.06 18.40
C ASP A 80 -23.83 16.26 18.99
N ILE A 81 -22.92 15.80 18.11
CA ILE A 81 -21.78 15.00 18.52
C ILE A 81 -20.94 15.87 19.44
N ASP A 82 -21.09 15.66 20.74
CA ASP A 82 -20.39 16.43 21.75
C ASP A 82 -18.94 15.96 21.83
N MET A 83 -18.15 16.54 20.93
CA MET A 83 -16.73 16.29 20.83
C MET A 83 -16.01 16.94 22.02
N SER A 84 -15.30 16.13 22.80
CA SER A 84 -14.36 16.61 23.81
C SER A 84 -13.33 17.57 23.19
N THR A 85 -12.91 18.57 23.96
CA THR A 85 -11.90 19.55 23.55
C THR A 85 -10.58 18.89 23.11
N GLU A 86 -10.20 17.79 23.75
CA GLU A 86 -9.02 16.99 23.41
C GLU A 86 -9.17 16.32 22.03
N MET A 87 -10.31 15.70 21.77
CA MET A 87 -10.61 15.04 20.50
C MET A 87 -10.61 16.04 19.34
N ALA A 88 -11.14 17.25 19.57
CA ALA A 88 -11.11 18.32 18.59
C ALA A 88 -9.67 18.78 18.28
N ALA A 89 -8.81 18.87 19.29
CA ALA A 89 -7.40 19.20 19.10
C ALA A 89 -6.66 18.11 18.31
N PHE A 90 -6.92 16.83 18.62
CA PHE A 90 -6.34 15.71 17.90
C PHE A 90 -6.70 15.70 16.40
N PHE A 91 -7.97 15.96 16.06
CA PHE A 91 -8.38 16.04 14.66
C PHE A 91 -7.72 17.20 13.92
N ARG A 92 -7.59 18.37 14.56
CA ARG A 92 -6.86 19.51 13.97
C ARG A 92 -5.43 19.13 13.62
N GLN A 93 -4.72 18.50 14.55
CA GLN A 93 -3.34 18.05 14.32
C GLN A 93 -3.26 16.99 13.21
N THR A 94 -4.20 16.04 13.19
CA THR A 94 -4.25 14.98 12.16
C THR A 94 -4.43 15.57 10.76
N ILE A 95 -5.31 16.56 10.62
CA ILE A 95 -5.55 17.24 9.34
C ILE A 95 -4.33 18.04 8.90
N GLU A 96 -3.67 18.72 9.84
CA GLU A 96 -2.43 19.45 9.55
C GLU A 96 -1.31 18.51 9.06
N HIS A 97 -1.08 17.40 9.75
CA HIS A 97 -0.10 16.39 9.32
C HIS A 97 -0.43 15.79 7.95
N ARG A 98 -1.73 15.60 7.63
CA ARG A 98 -2.14 15.16 6.29
C ARG A 98 -1.79 16.19 5.23
N LYS A 99 -2.12 17.47 5.46
CA LYS A 99 -1.77 18.57 4.55
C LYS A 99 -0.25 18.69 4.33
N GLN A 100 0.55 18.58 5.40
CA GLN A 100 2.01 18.60 5.29
C GLN A 100 2.54 17.43 4.45
N ARG A 101 2.03 16.22 4.66
CA ARG A 101 2.42 15.04 3.88
C ARG A 101 2.06 15.18 2.40
N ASP A 102 0.87 15.68 2.10
CA ASP A 102 0.42 15.86 0.71
C ASP A 102 1.19 16.99 0.02
N ALA A 103 1.53 18.06 0.74
CA ALA A 103 2.43 19.11 0.27
C ALA A 103 3.82 18.55 -0.05
N ASN A 104 4.39 17.72 0.81
CA ASN A 104 5.69 17.09 0.56
C ASN A 104 5.65 16.13 -0.63
N ARG A 105 4.63 15.27 -0.72
CA ARG A 105 4.42 14.37 -1.86
C ARG A 105 4.28 15.15 -3.17
N SER A 106 3.56 16.27 -3.16
CA SER A 106 3.41 17.10 -4.36
C SER A 106 4.72 17.81 -4.76
N LYS A 107 5.53 18.25 -3.79
CA LYS A 107 6.88 18.80 -4.04
C LYS A 107 7.82 17.73 -4.62
N GLU A 108 7.82 16.52 -4.07
CA GLU A 108 8.59 15.40 -4.62
C GLU A 108 8.14 15.02 -6.03
N ALA A 109 6.83 14.98 -6.28
CA ALA A 109 6.29 14.71 -7.61
C ALA A 109 6.69 15.80 -8.62
N LYS A 110 6.69 17.08 -8.21
CA LYS A 110 7.17 18.21 -9.04
C LYS A 110 8.68 18.11 -9.30
N LYS A 111 9.49 17.88 -8.27
CA LYS A 111 10.95 17.66 -8.41
C LYS A 111 11.26 16.47 -9.31
N ASN A 112 10.50 15.38 -9.19
CA ASN A 112 10.66 14.21 -10.05
C ASN A 112 10.24 14.55 -11.49
N LYS A 113 9.16 15.31 -11.71
CA LYS A 113 8.75 15.77 -13.06
C LYS A 113 9.78 16.69 -13.71
N GLU A 114 10.37 17.60 -12.94
CA GLU A 114 11.42 18.51 -13.41
C GLU A 114 12.73 17.77 -13.68
N SER A 115 13.12 16.84 -12.80
CA SER A 115 14.26 15.94 -13.02
C SER A 115 14.07 15.03 -14.22
N ARG A 116 12.84 14.53 -14.46
CA ARG A 116 12.48 13.71 -15.63
C ARG A 116 12.53 14.47 -16.95
N CYS A 117 12.45 15.79 -16.93
CA CYS A 117 12.63 16.63 -18.12
C CYS A 117 14.09 16.61 -18.61
N CYS A 118 15.05 16.39 -17.69
CA CYS A 118 16.49 16.43 -17.98
C CYS A 118 17.16 15.06 -17.93
N LYS A 119 16.53 14.05 -17.32
CA LYS A 119 16.96 12.65 -17.33
C LYS A 119 15.76 11.78 -17.60
N GLN A 120 15.71 11.20 -18.79
CA GLN A 120 14.80 10.11 -19.07
C GLN A 120 15.22 8.90 -18.20
N ASP A 121 14.71 8.85 -16.96
CA ASP A 121 14.71 7.65 -16.11
C ASP A 121 13.77 6.63 -16.77
N HIS A 122 14.23 6.01 -17.84
CA HIS A 122 13.50 4.92 -18.49
C HIS A 122 13.65 3.69 -17.61
N TYR A 123 12.53 3.20 -17.06
CA TYR A 123 12.52 1.87 -16.49
C TYR A 123 12.85 0.87 -17.59
N VAL A 124 14.01 0.22 -17.48
CA VAL A 124 14.43 -0.84 -18.40
C VAL A 124 14.15 -2.16 -17.70
N MET A 125 13.40 -3.05 -18.36
CA MET A 125 13.23 -4.42 -17.89
C MET A 125 14.61 -5.07 -17.80
N ALA A 126 14.88 -5.85 -16.75
CA ALA A 126 16.18 -6.50 -16.59
C ALA A 126 16.54 -7.37 -17.81
N ASP A 127 15.56 -8.02 -18.44
CA ASP A 127 15.76 -8.81 -19.67
C ASP A 127 16.23 -7.98 -20.88
N LYS A 128 16.01 -6.66 -20.87
CA LYS A 128 16.49 -5.74 -21.93
C LYS A 128 17.90 -5.23 -21.69
N ILE A 129 18.46 -5.48 -20.50
CA ILE A 129 19.85 -5.18 -20.17
C ILE A 129 20.63 -6.45 -20.49
N GLY A 130 21.13 -6.54 -21.72
CA GLY A 130 21.96 -7.67 -22.14
C GLY A 130 23.32 -7.64 -21.44
N VAL A 131 24.11 -8.71 -21.64
CA VAL A 131 25.51 -8.81 -21.18
C VAL A 131 26.36 -7.63 -21.66
N TYR A 132 26.03 -7.09 -22.84
CA TYR A 132 26.71 -5.95 -23.46
C TYR A 132 26.16 -4.58 -23.02
N GLY A 133 25.23 -4.55 -22.07
CA GLY A 133 24.61 -3.34 -21.52
C GLY A 133 23.22 -3.03 -22.09
N SER A 134 22.67 -1.89 -21.70
CA SER A 134 21.38 -1.39 -22.22
C SER A 134 21.60 -0.82 -23.63
N GLU A 135 21.10 -1.54 -24.65
CA GLU A 135 21.08 -1.05 -26.02
C GLU A 135 19.97 0.00 -26.17
N PHE A 136 20.33 1.27 -26.07
CA PHE A 136 19.42 2.31 -26.52
C PHE A 136 19.39 2.30 -28.05
N PRO A 137 18.21 2.20 -28.68
CA PRO A 137 18.10 2.29 -30.13
C PRO A 137 18.61 3.67 -30.56
N SER A 138 19.85 3.72 -31.02
CA SER A 138 20.41 4.90 -31.66
C SER A 138 19.76 5.04 -33.01
N SER A 139 19.13 6.19 -33.27
CA SER A 139 18.53 6.51 -34.56
C SER A 139 19.55 6.65 -35.70
N GLN A 140 20.85 6.63 -35.40
CA GLN A 140 21.92 6.59 -36.39
C GLN A 140 22.31 5.14 -36.69
N MET A 141 22.28 4.79 -37.97
CA MET A 141 22.82 3.54 -38.46
C MET A 141 24.31 3.49 -38.10
N PRO A 142 24.77 2.50 -37.31
CA PRO A 142 26.17 2.43 -36.92
C PRO A 142 27.03 2.31 -38.18
N ASP A 143 28.03 3.17 -38.33
CA ASP A 143 29.07 2.96 -39.34
C ASP A 143 29.98 1.81 -38.89
N THR A 144 29.48 0.59 -39.12
CA THR A 144 30.10 -0.66 -38.71
C THR A 144 31.52 -0.83 -39.28
N SER A 145 31.86 -0.13 -40.37
CA SER A 145 33.15 -0.22 -41.03
C SER A 145 34.22 0.60 -40.30
N ALA A 146 33.93 1.88 -40.03
CA ALA A 146 34.85 2.79 -39.35
C ALA A 146 35.10 2.35 -37.90
N ASP A 147 34.07 1.88 -37.21
CA ASP A 147 34.20 1.42 -35.82
C ASP A 147 34.99 0.10 -35.72
N ARG A 148 34.83 -0.81 -36.68
CA ARG A 148 35.66 -2.02 -36.76
C ARG A 148 37.13 -1.65 -36.96
N GLN A 149 37.42 -0.70 -37.84
CA GLN A 149 38.79 -0.23 -38.08
C GLN A 149 39.40 0.40 -36.81
N ARG A 150 38.63 1.25 -36.10
CA ARG A 150 39.04 1.85 -34.82
C ARG A 150 39.34 0.80 -33.77
N LYS A 151 38.49 -0.22 -33.63
CA LYS A 151 38.72 -1.35 -32.71
C LYS A 151 39.99 -2.11 -33.06
N LEU A 152 40.21 -2.44 -34.33
CA LEU A 152 41.43 -3.13 -34.78
C LEU A 152 42.69 -2.32 -34.51
N LEU A 153 42.68 -1.01 -34.77
CA LEU A 153 43.80 -0.12 -34.46
C LEU A 153 44.08 -0.06 -32.96
N LYS A 154 43.02 0.02 -32.13
CA LYS A 154 43.13 -0.02 -30.67
C LYS A 154 43.76 -1.34 -30.20
N MET A 155 43.33 -2.48 -30.72
CA MET A 155 43.90 -3.78 -30.36
C MET A 155 45.33 -3.96 -30.88
N LYS A 156 45.65 -3.43 -32.07
CA LYS A 156 47.02 -3.39 -32.57
C LYS A 156 47.95 -2.58 -31.67
N LYS A 157 47.45 -1.48 -31.10
CA LYS A 157 48.18 -0.68 -30.11
C LYS A 157 48.40 -1.42 -28.78
N LEU A 158 47.41 -2.20 -28.32
CA LEU A 158 47.49 -2.90 -27.03
C LEU A 158 48.31 -4.20 -27.11
N TYR A 159 48.15 -4.97 -28.18
CA TYR A 159 48.66 -6.34 -28.27
C TYR A 159 49.74 -6.55 -29.35
N GLY A 160 50.00 -5.54 -30.18
CA GLY A 160 51.09 -5.55 -31.16
C GLY A 160 50.98 -6.68 -32.19
N SER A 161 51.96 -7.58 -32.20
CA SER A 161 52.02 -8.73 -33.12
C SER A 161 51.03 -9.85 -32.74
N HIS A 162 50.55 -9.89 -31.49
CA HIS A 162 49.64 -10.91 -31.01
C HIS A 162 48.15 -10.54 -31.18
N THR A 163 47.85 -9.40 -31.80
CA THR A 163 46.49 -8.91 -31.97
C THR A 163 45.57 -9.90 -32.66
N GLU A 164 46.01 -10.51 -33.77
CA GLU A 164 45.19 -11.48 -34.51
C GLU A 164 44.86 -12.72 -33.67
N LYS A 165 45.86 -13.22 -32.92
CA LYS A 165 45.69 -14.38 -32.04
C LYS A 165 44.71 -14.09 -30.92
N ILE A 166 44.83 -12.94 -30.25
CA ILE A 166 43.95 -12.56 -29.14
C ILE A 166 42.53 -12.31 -29.63
N LEU A 167 42.38 -11.63 -30.77
CA LEU A 167 41.07 -11.39 -31.38
C LEU A 167 40.38 -12.71 -31.78
N ALA A 168 41.14 -13.66 -32.33
CA ALA A 168 40.62 -14.99 -32.64
C ALA A 168 40.17 -15.74 -31.38
N MET A 169 40.89 -15.60 -30.27
CA MET A 169 40.50 -16.20 -28.99
C MET A 169 39.25 -15.55 -28.39
N GLU A 170 39.16 -14.23 -28.41
CA GLU A 170 38.01 -13.47 -27.93
C GLU A 170 36.75 -13.85 -28.72
N THR A 171 36.83 -13.81 -30.05
CA THR A 171 35.70 -14.22 -30.92
C THR A 171 35.30 -15.69 -30.71
N HIS A 172 36.25 -16.58 -30.43
CA HIS A 172 35.94 -17.96 -30.09
C HIS A 172 35.16 -18.10 -28.76
N LEU A 173 35.53 -17.31 -27.74
CA LEU A 173 34.83 -17.29 -26.46
C LEU A 173 33.41 -16.71 -26.61
N ASP A 174 33.26 -15.61 -27.35
CA ASP A 174 31.96 -15.01 -27.64
C ASP A 174 31.04 -16.00 -28.36
N LEU A 175 31.54 -16.68 -29.40
CA LEU A 175 30.76 -17.68 -30.13
C LEU A 175 30.29 -18.83 -29.23
N ARG A 176 31.17 -19.32 -28.33
CA ARG A 176 30.78 -20.36 -27.36
C ARG A 176 29.74 -19.84 -26.38
N PHE A 177 29.86 -18.61 -25.93
CA PHE A 177 28.89 -18.01 -25.02
C PHE A 177 27.51 -17.93 -25.68
N GLU A 178 27.43 -17.37 -26.88
CA GLU A 178 26.17 -17.23 -27.65
C GLU A 178 25.49 -18.58 -27.92
N GLN A 179 26.27 -19.63 -28.22
CA GLN A 179 25.76 -21.00 -28.38
C GLN A 179 25.10 -21.56 -27.12
N ASN A 180 25.59 -21.18 -25.94
CA ASN A 180 25.01 -21.62 -24.66
C ASN A 180 23.87 -20.70 -24.20
N TYR A 181 23.98 -19.39 -24.44
CA TYR A 181 22.98 -18.39 -24.09
C TYR A 181 21.68 -18.55 -24.89
N SER A 182 21.78 -18.89 -26.18
CA SER A 182 20.63 -19.14 -27.05
C SER A 182 19.85 -20.42 -26.72
N GLN A 183 20.32 -21.23 -25.75
CA GLN A 183 19.58 -22.42 -25.33
C GLN A 183 18.34 -22.02 -24.49
N PRO A 184 17.13 -22.52 -24.83
CA PRO A 184 15.85 -21.98 -24.36
C PRO A 184 15.50 -22.23 -22.87
N ASN A 185 16.48 -22.62 -22.04
CA ASN A 185 16.23 -23.11 -20.67
C ASN A 185 16.85 -22.27 -19.54
N ALA A 186 17.50 -21.14 -19.84
CA ALA A 186 17.93 -20.23 -18.78
C ALA A 186 16.71 -19.46 -18.26
N HIS A 187 16.06 -20.00 -17.22
CA HIS A 187 15.08 -19.25 -16.43
C HIS A 187 15.83 -18.08 -15.78
N LEU A 188 15.85 -16.93 -16.46
CA LEU A 188 16.24 -15.68 -15.85
C LEU A 188 15.32 -15.48 -14.65
N TRP A 189 15.93 -15.50 -13.47
CA TRP A 189 15.31 -15.17 -12.19
C TRP A 189 14.44 -13.91 -12.31
N PRO A 190 13.42 -13.75 -11.45
CA PRO A 190 12.32 -12.81 -11.67
C PRO A 190 12.80 -11.46 -12.19
N ASN A 191 12.33 -11.11 -13.39
CA ASN A 191 12.64 -9.88 -14.10
C ASN A 191 12.03 -8.70 -13.34
N ILE A 192 12.77 -8.18 -12.36
CA ILE A 192 12.42 -6.99 -11.60
C ILE A 192 12.91 -5.78 -12.40
N PRO A 193 12.04 -4.82 -12.75
CA PRO A 193 12.45 -3.63 -13.47
C PRO A 193 13.46 -2.82 -12.64
N LEU A 194 14.63 -2.54 -13.22
CA LEU A 194 15.68 -1.77 -12.57
C LEU A 194 15.50 -0.27 -12.87
N LYS A 195 15.81 0.57 -11.88
CA LYS A 195 16.02 2.00 -12.08
C LYS A 195 17.50 2.22 -12.40
N LEU A 196 17.79 2.67 -13.61
CA LEU A 196 19.12 3.05 -14.07
C LEU A 196 19.25 4.57 -14.12
#